data_AF-A0A255RD01-F1
#
_entry.id   AF-A0A255RD01-F1
#
_cell.length_a   1.000
_cell.length_b   1.000
_cell.length_c   1.000
_cell.angle_alpha   90.00
_cell.angle_beta   90.00
_cell.angle_gamma   90.00
#
_symmetry.space_group_name_H-M   'P 1'
#
loop_
_entity.id
_entity.type
_entity.pdbx_description
1 polymer ?
#
loop_
_entity_poly.entity_id
_entity_poly.type
_entity_poly.pdbx_seq_one_letter_code
_entity_poly.pdbx_strand_id
1 'polypeptide(L)'
;MKTLDREHVRSVVNIIFSQLLHTTPIDVINSWGISKMYATQIVKNVNGEDFTMAALVMQVNGFQFQGKVYIALDEGSDYYRIYGEKDGTTKEYHHDIAFDELGDVLDSMIETGGMTKEEYQAKVKDFVCSL
;
A
#
# COMPACT_ATOMS: atom_id res chain seq x y z
N MET A 1 8.92 20.11 -12.78
CA MET A 1 8.36 18.77 -12.55
C MET A 1 7.05 18.62 -13.31
N LYS A 2 6.86 17.54 -14.07
CA LYS A 2 5.70 17.35 -14.95
C LYS A 2 4.58 16.67 -14.18
N THR A 3 3.41 17.31 -14.12
CA THR A 3 2.17 16.66 -13.65
C THR A 3 1.73 15.61 -14.68
N LEU A 4 1.38 14.42 -14.22
CA LEU A 4 0.81 13.37 -15.05
C LEU A 4 -0.63 13.77 -15.43
N ASP A 5 -1.04 13.42 -16.64
CA ASP A 5 -2.43 13.63 -17.03
C ASP A 5 -3.36 12.66 -16.27
N ARG A 6 -4.62 13.05 -16.13
CA ARG A 6 -5.58 12.31 -15.31
C ARG A 6 -5.89 10.91 -15.86
N GLU A 7 -5.86 10.72 -17.17
CA GLU A 7 -6.14 9.42 -17.78
C GLU A 7 -4.95 8.47 -17.58
N HIS A 8 -3.72 8.97 -17.68
CA HIS A 8 -2.52 8.22 -17.32
C HIS A 8 -2.54 7.78 -15.86
N VAL A 9 -2.80 8.69 -14.93
CA VAL A 9 -2.93 8.35 -13.49
C VAL A 9 -4.01 7.28 -13.27
N ARG A 10 -5.17 7.41 -13.91
CA ARG A 10 -6.25 6.41 -13.80
C ARG A 10 -5.81 5.05 -14.36
N SER A 11 -5.15 5.04 -15.52
CA SER A 11 -4.69 3.81 -16.16
C SER A 11 -3.70 3.06 -15.27
N VAL A 12 -2.69 3.75 -14.74
CA VAL A 12 -1.69 3.14 -13.84
C VAL A 12 -2.33 2.66 -12.54
N VAL A 13 -3.22 3.44 -11.93
CA VAL A 13 -3.90 3.02 -10.70
C VAL A 13 -4.82 1.80 -10.91
N ASN A 14 -5.45 1.68 -12.07
CA ASN A 14 -6.22 0.47 -12.41
C ASN A 14 -5.32 -0.77 -12.53
N ILE A 15 -4.10 -0.61 -13.05
CA ILE A 15 -3.11 -1.70 -13.09
C ILE A 15 -2.71 -2.10 -11.67
N ILE A 16 -2.35 -1.13 -10.82
CA ILE A 16 -2.01 -1.37 -9.41
C ILE A 16 -3.12 -2.15 -8.70
N PHE A 17 -4.36 -1.66 -8.82
CA PHE A 17 -5.51 -2.28 -8.16
C PHE A 17 -5.79 -3.69 -8.71
N SER A 18 -5.73 -3.87 -10.03
CA SER A 18 -5.94 -5.18 -10.66
C SER A 18 -4.89 -6.20 -10.23
N GLN A 19 -3.62 -5.80 -10.13
CA GLN A 19 -2.54 -6.68 -9.69
C GLN A 19 -2.69 -7.03 -8.22
N LEU A 20 -2.98 -6.06 -7.36
CA LEU A 20 -3.26 -6.29 -5.93
C LEU A 20 -4.36 -7.35 -5.73
N LEU A 21 -5.46 -7.24 -6.48
CA LEU A 21 -6.56 -8.22 -6.43
C LEU A 21 -6.19 -9.60 -7.01
N HIS A 22 -5.22 -9.68 -7.91
CA HIS A 22 -4.76 -10.94 -8.48
C HIS A 22 -3.78 -11.68 -7.59
N THR A 23 -2.97 -10.95 -6.84
CA THR A 23 -1.88 -11.51 -6.02
C THR A 23 -2.26 -11.67 -4.55
N THR A 24 -3.37 -11.06 -4.12
CA THR A 24 -3.78 -11.06 -2.71
C THR A 24 -5.22 -11.57 -2.56
N PRO A 25 -5.47 -12.57 -1.70
CA PRO A 25 -6.83 -12.99 -1.36
C PRO A 25 -7.67 -11.84 -0.79
N ILE A 26 -8.96 -11.80 -1.16
CA ILE A 26 -9.84 -10.68 -0.81
C ILE A 26 -10.08 -10.57 0.71
N ASP A 27 -10.05 -11.69 1.43
CA ASP A 27 -10.18 -11.73 2.89
C ASP A 27 -8.97 -11.09 3.59
N VAL A 28 -7.78 -11.22 3.01
CA VAL A 28 -6.57 -10.51 3.46
C VAL A 28 -6.70 -9.00 3.17
N ILE A 29 -7.12 -8.59 1.98
CA ILE A 29 -7.34 -7.16 1.70
C ILE A 29 -8.40 -6.56 2.65
N ASN A 30 -9.45 -7.32 2.97
CA ASN A 30 -10.49 -6.87 3.88
C ASN A 30 -10.01 -6.73 5.33
N SER A 31 -9.04 -7.54 5.78
CA SER A 31 -8.50 -7.42 7.15
C SER A 31 -7.76 -6.11 7.37
N TRP A 32 -7.27 -5.45 6.31
CA TRP A 32 -6.59 -4.15 6.40
C TRP A 32 -7.48 -2.98 6.83
N GLY A 33 -8.80 -3.19 6.95
CA GLY A 33 -9.73 -2.18 7.44
C GLY A 33 -9.80 -0.94 6.53
N ILE A 34 -9.76 -1.14 5.21
CA ILE A 34 -9.76 -0.04 4.24
C ILE A 34 -11.09 0.72 4.31
N SER A 35 -11.04 2.01 4.65
CA SER A 35 -12.22 2.89 4.74
C SER A 35 -12.37 3.84 3.54
N LYS A 36 -11.27 4.11 2.84
CA LYS A 36 -11.25 4.99 1.66
C LYS A 36 -10.17 4.53 0.70
N MET A 37 -10.48 4.59 -0.60
CA MET A 37 -9.54 4.28 -1.66
C MET A 37 -9.67 5.31 -2.80
N TYR A 38 -8.56 5.83 -3.33
CA TYR A 38 -8.58 6.79 -4.43
C TYR A 38 -7.26 6.85 -5.20
N ALA A 39 -7.33 7.30 -6.46
CA ALA A 39 -6.18 7.54 -7.32
C ALA A 39 -5.56 8.93 -7.06
N THR A 40 -4.25 9.03 -7.07
CA THR A 40 -3.52 10.30 -7.01
C THR A 40 -2.18 10.20 -7.75
N GLN A 41 -1.41 11.28 -7.74
CA GLN A 41 0.00 11.28 -8.08
C GLN A 41 0.80 11.82 -6.91
N ILE A 42 2.01 11.31 -6.67
CA ILE A 42 2.92 11.78 -5.64
C ILE A 42 4.24 12.22 -6.25
N VAL A 43 4.91 13.13 -5.56
CA VAL A 43 6.24 13.60 -5.91
C VAL A 43 7.22 13.08 -4.89
N LYS A 44 8.28 12.40 -5.35
CA LYS A 44 9.35 11.92 -4.48
C LYS A 44 10.69 12.20 -5.12
N ASN A 45 11.63 12.57 -4.27
CA ASN A 45 13.03 12.69 -4.69
C ASN A 45 13.64 11.28 -4.72
N VAL A 46 14.06 10.84 -5.89
CA VAL A 46 14.73 9.56 -6.12
C VAL A 46 16.10 9.89 -6.72
N ASN A 47 17.17 9.51 -6.04
CA ASN A 47 18.55 9.74 -6.48
C ASN A 47 18.90 11.21 -6.81
N GLY A 48 18.28 12.16 -6.10
CA GLY A 48 18.54 13.60 -6.29
C GLY A 48 17.60 14.28 -7.30
N GLU A 49 16.72 13.54 -7.96
CA GLU A 49 15.75 14.08 -8.92
C GLU A 49 14.30 13.86 -8.46
N ASP A 50 13.43 14.83 -8.74
CA ASP A 50 12.02 14.72 -8.38
C ASP A 50 11.22 13.96 -9.45
N PHE A 51 10.69 12.80 -9.07
CA PHE A 51 9.83 11.96 -9.90
C PHE A 51 8.38 12.07 -9.47
N THR A 52 7.49 12.19 -10.47
CA THR A 52 6.04 12.13 -10.27
C THR A 52 5.56 10.73 -10.61
N MET A 53 4.95 10.05 -9.64
CA MET A 53 4.45 8.68 -9.77
C MET A 53 2.94 8.66 -9.55
N ALA A 54 2.21 7.91 -10.36
CA ALA A 54 0.81 7.60 -10.07
C ALA A 54 0.74 6.64 -8.86
N ALA A 55 -0.26 6.85 -7.99
CA ALA A 55 -0.40 6.08 -6.78
C ALA A 55 -1.86 5.75 -6.44
N LEU A 56 -2.09 4.51 -6.03
CA LEU A 56 -3.30 4.09 -5.33
C LEU A 56 -3.14 4.43 -3.84
N VAL A 57 -4.10 5.15 -3.27
CA VAL A 57 -4.11 5.46 -1.84
C VAL A 57 -5.20 4.68 -1.14
N MET A 58 -4.85 4.05 -0.02
CA MET A 58 -5.78 3.36 0.88
C MET A 58 -5.70 3.94 2.28
N GLN A 59 -6.84 4.33 2.86
CA GLN A 59 -6.93 4.65 4.28
C GLN A 59 -7.20 3.36 5.06
N VAL A 60 -6.19 2.84 5.75
CA VAL A 60 -6.21 1.54 6.42
C VAL A 60 -6.28 1.70 7.94
N ASN A 61 -6.76 0.65 8.59
CA ASN A 61 -6.87 0.54 10.04
C ASN A 61 -6.44 -0.86 10.50
N GLY A 62 -5.25 -1.28 10.09
CA GLY A 62 -4.71 -2.58 10.47
C GLY A 62 -4.05 -2.57 11.85
N PHE A 63 -3.69 -3.76 12.33
CA PHE A 63 -3.02 -3.90 13.63
C PHE A 63 -1.63 -3.29 13.69
N GLN A 64 -0.86 -3.31 12.60
CA GLN A 64 0.51 -2.79 12.56
C GLN A 64 0.55 -1.35 12.09
N PHE A 65 -0.31 -0.99 11.13
CA PHE A 65 -0.35 0.35 10.57
C PHE A 65 -1.77 0.89 10.41
N GLN A 66 -1.95 2.11 10.93
CA GLN A 66 -3.18 2.89 10.79
C GLN A 66 -2.79 4.25 10.18
N GLY A 67 -3.40 4.59 9.05
CA GLY A 67 -3.00 5.76 8.27
C GLY A 67 -3.29 5.59 6.78
N LYS A 68 -2.71 6.46 5.95
CA LYS A 68 -2.78 6.29 4.50
C LYS A 68 -1.59 5.48 4.01
N VAL A 69 -1.85 4.49 3.19
CA VAL A 69 -0.83 3.76 2.44
C VAL A 69 -0.93 4.20 0.99
N TYR A 70 0.20 4.56 0.40
CA TYR A 70 0.35 4.90 -1.02
C TYR A 70 1.12 3.75 -1.69
N ILE A 71 0.50 3.13 -2.68
CA ILE A 71 1.15 2.18 -3.58
C ILE A 71 1.43 2.94 -4.86
N ALA A 72 2.69 3.30 -5.09
CA ALA A 72 3.11 4.08 -6.25
C ALA A 72 3.90 3.19 -7.23
N LEU A 73 3.65 3.36 -8.53
CA LEU A 73 4.44 2.69 -9.55
C LEU A 73 5.57 3.60 -10.01
N ASP A 74 6.81 3.13 -9.87
CA ASP A 74 7.98 3.74 -10.49
C ASP A 74 8.09 3.23 -11.94
N GLU A 75 7.44 3.92 -12.88
CA GLU A 75 7.40 3.52 -14.29
C GLU A 75 8.78 3.49 -14.96
N GLY A 76 9.81 4.09 -14.34
CA GLY A 76 11.19 4.02 -14.84
C GLY A 76 11.86 2.68 -14.54
N SER A 77 11.49 2.02 -13.44
CA SER A 77 12.03 0.72 -13.03
C SER A 77 11.03 -0.44 -13.17
N ASP A 78 9.74 -0.13 -13.35
CA ASP A 78 8.61 -1.08 -13.35
C ASP A 78 8.43 -1.81 -12.00
N TYR A 79 8.81 -1.16 -10.90
CA TYR A 79 8.61 -1.66 -9.54
C TYR A 79 7.72 -0.75 -8.70
N TYR A 80 7.11 -1.33 -7.67
CA TYR A 80 6.31 -0.61 -6.70
C TYR A 80 7.16 0.01 -5.59
N ARG A 81 6.73 1.21 -5.17
CA ARG A 81 7.20 1.89 -3.97
C ARG A 81 6.01 2.12 -3.03
N ILE A 82 6.21 1.82 -1.76
CA ILE A 82 5.16 1.89 -0.74
C ILE A 82 5.50 2.99 0.27
N TYR A 83 4.57 3.92 0.45
CA TYR A 83 4.67 4.99 1.43
C TYR A 83 3.55 4.90 2.46
N GLY A 84 3.86 5.21 3.71
CA GLY A 84 2.88 5.39 4.78
C GLY A 84 2.82 6.84 5.20
N GLU A 85 1.62 7.39 5.35
CA GLU A 85 1.38 8.69 5.96
C GLU A 85 0.60 8.54 7.26
N LYS A 86 1.19 9.06 8.33
CA LYS A 86 0.60 9.13 9.66
C LYS A 86 0.92 10.49 10.26
N ASP A 87 -0.06 11.13 10.90
CA ASP A 87 0.08 12.43 11.56
C ASP A 87 0.69 13.52 10.65
N GLY A 88 0.31 13.50 9.37
CA GLY A 88 0.79 14.44 8.34
C GLY A 88 2.22 14.20 7.84
N THR A 89 2.90 13.16 8.34
CA THR A 89 4.24 12.79 7.90
C THR A 89 4.18 11.59 6.97
N THR A 90 4.69 11.75 5.74
CA THR A 90 4.83 10.64 4.78
C THR A 90 6.25 10.07 4.82
N LYS A 91 6.37 8.76 4.96
CA LYS A 91 7.64 8.01 4.95
C LYS A 91 7.59 6.89 3.90
N GLU A 92 8.71 6.62 3.23
CA GLU A 92 8.88 5.42 2.41
C GLU A 92 9.16 4.20 3.31
N TYR A 93 8.40 3.13 3.12
CA TYR A 93 8.57 1.88 3.87
C TYR A 93 9.26 0.80 3.02
N HIS A 94 8.88 0.71 1.74
CA HIS A 94 9.40 -0.29 0.81
C HIS A 94 9.60 0.33 -0.58
N HIS A 95 10.60 -0.16 -1.31
CA HIS A 95 10.87 0.16 -2.72
C HIS A 95 11.32 -1.11 -3.44
N ASP A 96 11.35 -1.07 -4.77
CA ASP A 96 11.72 -2.19 -5.64
C ASP A 96 10.88 -3.45 -5.43
N ILE A 97 9.57 -3.27 -5.18
CA ILE A 97 8.63 -4.37 -4.92
C ILE A 97 8.03 -4.88 -6.22
N ALA A 98 8.20 -6.16 -6.51
CA ALA A 98 7.59 -6.79 -7.69
C ALA A 98 6.07 -6.97 -7.50
N PHE A 99 5.34 -7.15 -8.60
CA PHE A 99 3.88 -7.25 -8.54
C PHE A 99 3.37 -8.46 -7.73
N ASP A 100 4.11 -9.57 -7.76
CA ASP A 100 3.81 -10.82 -7.06
C ASP A 100 4.16 -10.77 -5.58
N GLU A 101 5.01 -9.83 -5.15
CA GLU A 101 5.34 -9.57 -3.75
C GLU A 101 4.40 -8.55 -3.08
N LEU A 102 3.66 -7.77 -3.89
CA LEU A 102 2.90 -6.62 -3.43
C LEU A 102 1.92 -6.94 -2.27
N GLY A 103 1.20 -8.06 -2.38
CA GLY A 103 0.22 -8.50 -1.39
C GLY A 103 0.85 -8.81 -0.04
N ASP A 104 1.90 -9.64 -0.04
CA ASP A 104 2.60 -10.09 1.16
C ASP A 104 3.29 -8.93 1.88
N VAL A 105 3.91 -8.01 1.13
CA VAL A 105 4.55 -6.83 1.69
C VAL A 105 3.53 -5.90 2.35
N LEU A 106 2.39 -5.65 1.69
CA LEU A 106 1.32 -4.83 2.25
C LEU A 106 0.68 -5.47 3.47
N ASP A 107 0.39 -6.77 3.43
CA ASP A 107 -0.22 -7.48 4.55
C ASP A 107 0.70 -7.47 5.78
N SER A 108 1.99 -7.75 5.58
CA SER A 108 2.99 -7.67 6.64
C SER A 108 3.08 -6.25 7.20
N MET A 109 3.15 -5.22 6.34
CA MET A 109 3.24 -3.83 6.77
C MET A 109 2.00 -3.35 7.53
N ILE A 110 0.80 -3.79 7.14
CA ILE A 110 -0.47 -3.23 7.61
C ILE A 110 -1.05 -4.03 8.77
N GLU A 111 -1.01 -5.36 8.71
CA GLU A 111 -1.85 -6.23 9.53
C GLU A 111 -1.07 -7.32 10.27
N THR A 112 -0.33 -8.17 9.55
CA THR A 112 0.29 -9.36 10.13
C THR A 112 1.65 -9.09 10.76
N GLY A 113 2.41 -8.09 10.31
CA GLY A 113 3.74 -7.80 10.87
C GLY A 113 4.74 -8.95 10.75
N GLY A 114 4.53 -9.85 9.78
CA GLY A 114 5.32 -11.08 9.63
C GLY A 114 5.00 -12.20 10.63
N MET A 115 3.91 -12.07 11.41
CA MET A 115 3.44 -13.12 12.31
C MET A 115 3.09 -14.40 11.54
N THR A 116 3.26 -15.55 12.21
CA THR A 116 2.65 -16.78 11.70
C THR A 116 1.13 -16.70 11.77
N LYS A 117 0.45 -17.61 11.06
CA LYS A 117 -1.00 -17.70 11.09
C LYS A 117 -1.54 -17.90 12.51
N GLU A 118 -0.85 -18.70 13.32
CA GLU A 118 -1.23 -19.02 14.70
C GLU A 118 -1.10 -17.79 15.61
N GLU A 119 0.01 -17.04 15.49
CA GLU A 119 0.25 -15.81 16.24
C GLU A 119 -0.80 -14.74 15.89
N TYR A 120 -1.09 -14.57 14.60
CA TYR A 120 -2.11 -13.64 14.14
C TYR A 120 -3.50 -14.03 14.65
N GLN A 121 -3.88 -15.31 14.59
CA GLN A 121 -5.16 -15.79 15.12
C GLN A 121 -5.28 -15.60 16.64
N ALA A 122 -4.21 -15.80 17.39
CA ALA A 122 -4.18 -15.52 18.82
C ALA A 122 -4.42 -14.02 19.09
N LYS A 123 -3.73 -13.14 18.36
CA LYS A 123 -3.91 -11.68 18.48
C LYS A 123 -5.33 -11.24 18.15
N VAL A 124 -5.92 -11.77 17.06
CA VAL A 124 -7.32 -11.49 16.69
C VAL A 124 -8.27 -11.91 17.79
N LYS A 125 -8.07 -13.12 18.35
CA LYS A 125 -8.90 -13.62 19.45
C LYS A 125 -8.82 -12.72 20.68
N ASP A 126 -7.61 -12.32 21.09
CA ASP A 126 -7.41 -11.45 22.25
C ASP A 126 -8.06 -10.08 22.05
N PHE A 127 -7.95 -9.52 20.85
CA PHE A 127 -8.61 -8.27 20.48
C PHE A 127 -10.14 -8.38 20.57
N VAL A 128 -10.72 -9.43 19.99
CA VAL A 128 -12.18 -9.67 20.03
C VAL A 128 -12.68 -9.89 21.45
N CYS A 129 -11.94 -10.59 22.31
CA CYS A 129 -12.31 -10.78 23.71
C CYS A 129 -12.19 -9.52 24.58
N SER A 130 -11.50 -8.48 24.08
CA SER A 130 -11.30 -7.21 24.78
C SER A 130 -12.31 -6.11 24.40
N LEU A 131 -13.14 -6.35 23.38
CA LEU A 131 -14.25 -5.48 22.94
C LEU A 131 -15.50 -5.68 23.79
#